data_AF-A0AA35RTT3-F1
#
_entry.id   AF-A0AA35RTT3-F1
#
_cell.length_a   1.000
_cell.length_b   1.000
_cell.length_c   1.000
_cell.angle_alpha   90.00
_cell.angle_beta   90.00
_cell.angle_gamma   90.00
#
_symmetry.space_group_name_H-M   'P 1'
#
loop_
_entity.id
_entity.type
_entity.pdbx_description
1 polymer ?
#
loop_
_entity_poly.entity_id
_entity_poly.type
_entity_poly.pdbx_seq_one_letter_code
_entity_poly.pdbx_strand_id
1 'polypeptide(L)'
;MMVGQGLSLLTTDTALQILAINDVVRLPEMFLVHRHQSLLFVEFLVFGVLMCCVLLSPALYKLAQAKNYMDHKFWSGTFILLSLGVGVLTVLRWLQTQLNDTHPIALVVVETFTRPVHLVLMLFWLMVTGAALVLVAAQSSERTWLTPLRFSQPGSLWMRKSFHLLAVLVFLPSLALSSVYLSLSSSISLFLFSALELFRYFKMWPGGGALHSSLLPLTDTRDAGSLILSHIYLLLGLSLPLWISPLSHHHNVGKLSLYSGVLSVGVGDSMAAVAGTLMGKTLWPGTKKTVEGSAMSVLTQLVAVLAIVMMDPYISMPTLREWGVVSASVVATAIMEAYTGQVDNLIIPLFQLAFFLSFL
;
A
#
# COMPACT_ATOMS: atom_id res chain seq x y z
N MET A 1 -4.14 -10.93 -14.57
CA MET A 1 -3.39 -12.20 -14.71
C MET A 1 -1.99 -12.11 -14.10
N MET A 2 -1.12 -11.17 -14.52
CA MET A 2 0.23 -11.01 -13.94
C MET A 2 0.28 -10.79 -12.42
N VAL A 3 -0.59 -9.94 -11.86
CA VAL A 3 -0.64 -9.70 -10.40
C VAL A 3 -0.97 -10.96 -9.63
N GLY A 4 -1.92 -11.76 -10.14
CA GLY A 4 -2.30 -13.04 -9.53
C GLY A 4 -1.18 -14.08 -9.61
N GLN A 5 -0.41 -14.10 -10.70
CA GLN A 5 0.77 -14.95 -10.85
C GLN A 5 1.90 -14.51 -9.90
N GLY A 6 2.14 -13.21 -9.77
CA GLY A 6 3.14 -12.66 -8.84
C GLY A 6 2.79 -12.96 -7.37
N LEU A 7 1.52 -12.75 -6.98
CA LEU A 7 1.03 -13.11 -5.65
C LEU A 7 1.13 -14.61 -5.39
N SER A 8 0.76 -15.43 -6.39
CA SER A 8 0.92 -16.89 -6.32
C SER A 8 2.38 -17.29 -6.07
N LEU A 9 3.32 -16.77 -6.86
CA LEU A 9 4.74 -17.06 -6.69
C LEU A 9 5.26 -16.61 -5.32
N LEU A 10 4.87 -15.42 -4.87
CA LEU A 10 5.24 -14.93 -3.55
C LEU A 10 4.67 -15.80 -2.43
N THR A 11 3.41 -16.26 -2.55
CA THR A 11 2.83 -17.21 -1.58
C THR A 11 3.51 -18.56 -1.58
N THR A 12 3.86 -19.09 -2.76
CA THR A 12 4.54 -20.37 -2.88
C THR A 12 5.94 -20.28 -2.28
N ASP A 13 6.67 -19.21 -2.59
CA ASP A 13 7.99 -18.95 -2.02
C ASP A 13 7.92 -18.80 -0.50
N THR A 14 6.97 -18.01 0.01
CA THR A 14 6.76 -17.86 1.46
C THR A 14 6.41 -19.21 2.12
N ALA A 15 5.54 -20.00 1.50
CA ALA A 15 5.16 -21.31 2.03
C ALA A 15 6.37 -22.27 2.08
N LEU A 16 7.19 -22.29 1.03
CA LEU A 16 8.41 -23.10 0.98
C LEU A 16 9.41 -22.66 2.07
N GLN A 17 9.63 -21.36 2.23
CA GLN A 17 10.48 -20.84 3.29
C GLN A 17 9.96 -21.21 4.69
N ILE A 18 8.65 -21.11 4.92
CA ILE A 18 8.02 -21.56 6.17
C ILE A 18 8.33 -23.03 6.42
N LEU A 19 8.15 -23.88 5.42
CA LEU A 19 8.41 -25.33 5.55
C LEU A 19 9.89 -25.61 5.84
N ALA A 20 10.81 -24.88 5.22
CA ALA A 20 12.24 -25.01 5.45
C ALA A 20 12.66 -24.53 6.85
N ILE A 21 12.19 -23.35 7.29
CA ILE A 21 12.52 -22.79 8.61
C ILE A 21 11.97 -23.67 9.76
N ASN A 22 10.90 -24.41 9.52
CA ASN A 22 10.33 -25.35 10.49
C ASN A 22 10.92 -26.77 10.41
N ASP A 23 11.95 -27.00 9.60
CA ASP A 23 12.51 -28.34 9.33
C ASP A 23 11.46 -29.38 8.89
N VAL A 24 10.32 -28.94 8.34
CA VAL A 24 9.25 -29.83 7.85
C VAL A 24 9.69 -30.49 6.54
N VAL A 25 10.41 -29.75 5.70
CA VAL A 25 10.93 -30.22 4.41
C VAL A 25 12.36 -29.71 4.22
N ARG A 26 13.29 -30.62 3.88
CA ARG A 26 14.63 -30.22 3.42
C ARG A 26 14.55 -29.72 1.99
N LEU A 27 14.72 -28.42 1.80
CA LEU A 27 14.78 -27.82 0.46
C LEU A 27 16.22 -27.88 -0.09
N PRO A 28 16.39 -28.05 -1.42
CA PRO A 28 17.68 -27.86 -2.08
C PRO A 28 18.25 -26.46 -1.83
N GLU A 29 19.58 -26.31 -1.76
CA GLU A 29 20.25 -25.04 -1.46
C GLU A 29 19.85 -23.88 -2.39
N MET A 30 19.46 -24.17 -3.64
CA MET A 30 18.97 -23.15 -4.58
C MET A 30 17.71 -22.40 -4.13
N PHE A 31 16.95 -22.96 -3.18
CA PHE A 31 15.74 -22.33 -2.60
C PHE A 31 16.01 -21.65 -1.25
N LEU A 32 17.22 -21.80 -0.70
CA LEU A 32 17.63 -21.18 0.57
C LEU A 32 18.29 -19.82 0.31
N VAL A 33 17.48 -18.82 -0.03
CA VAL A 33 17.96 -17.44 -0.21
C VAL A 33 17.95 -16.71 1.13
N HIS A 34 19.12 -16.22 1.57
CA HIS A 34 19.19 -15.34 2.75
C HIS A 34 18.53 -13.99 2.43
N ARG A 35 17.33 -13.77 2.99
CA ARG A 35 16.59 -12.52 2.85
C ARG A 35 16.78 -11.62 4.07
N HIS A 36 16.64 -10.31 3.84
CA HIS A 36 16.63 -9.34 4.93
C HIS A 36 15.41 -9.57 5.83
N GLN A 37 15.57 -9.42 7.15
CA GLN A 37 14.57 -9.78 8.16
C GLN A 37 13.21 -9.08 7.98
N SER A 38 13.24 -7.85 7.51
CA SER A 38 12.06 -7.04 7.18
C SER A 38 11.29 -7.58 5.97
N LEU A 39 11.99 -8.15 4.99
CA LEU A 39 11.37 -8.75 3.80
C LEU A 39 10.62 -10.03 4.17
N LEU A 40 11.23 -10.84 5.04
CA LEU A 40 10.58 -12.02 5.60
C LEU A 40 9.26 -11.65 6.29
N PHE A 41 9.24 -10.59 7.11
CA PHE A 41 8.00 -10.14 7.77
C PHE A 41 6.87 -9.87 6.78
N VAL A 42 7.20 -9.12 5.73
CA VAL A 42 6.25 -8.72 4.70
C VAL A 42 5.70 -9.98 4.02
N GLU A 43 6.57 -10.92 3.66
CA GLU A 43 6.19 -12.21 3.07
C GLU A 43 5.24 -12.99 3.98
N PHE A 44 5.60 -13.17 5.25
CA PHE A 44 4.75 -13.85 6.24
C PHE A 44 3.38 -13.18 6.35
N LEU A 45 3.33 -11.85 6.46
CA LEU A 45 2.09 -11.12 6.67
C LEU A 45 1.19 -11.13 5.42
N VAL A 46 1.78 -10.98 4.22
CA VAL A 46 1.06 -11.12 2.95
C VAL A 46 0.51 -12.54 2.78
N PHE A 47 1.31 -13.55 3.11
CA PHE A 47 0.85 -14.94 3.15
C PHE A 47 -0.29 -15.14 4.15
N GLY A 48 -0.19 -14.53 5.34
CA GLY A 48 -1.24 -14.54 6.36
C GLY A 48 -2.56 -13.94 5.87
N VAL A 49 -2.52 -12.80 5.15
CA VAL A 49 -3.72 -12.20 4.52
C VAL A 49 -4.35 -13.17 3.53
N LEU A 50 -3.55 -13.79 2.66
CA LEU A 50 -4.05 -14.71 1.64
C LEU A 50 -4.61 -15.99 2.27
N MET A 51 -3.95 -16.50 3.32
CA MET A 51 -4.44 -17.62 4.10
C MET A 51 -5.73 -17.29 4.87
N CYS A 52 -5.90 -16.08 5.40
CA CYS A 52 -7.19 -15.64 5.95
C CYS A 52 -8.31 -15.78 4.92
N CYS A 53 -8.10 -15.32 3.68
CA CYS A 53 -9.13 -15.42 2.65
C CYS A 53 -9.49 -16.89 2.31
N VAL A 54 -8.50 -17.79 2.28
CA VAL A 54 -8.71 -19.21 1.94
C VAL A 54 -9.29 -20.00 3.11
N LEU A 55 -8.63 -19.97 4.28
CA LEU A 55 -9.00 -20.75 5.46
C LEU A 55 -10.34 -20.30 6.06
N LEU A 56 -10.68 -19.03 5.94
CA LEU A 56 -11.92 -18.47 6.48
C LEU A 56 -13.07 -18.48 5.48
N SER A 57 -12.82 -18.94 4.25
CA SER A 57 -13.87 -19.09 3.23
C SER A 57 -15.09 -19.90 3.69
N PRO A 58 -14.98 -20.97 4.51
CA PRO A 58 -16.16 -21.68 5.01
C PRO A 58 -17.02 -20.83 5.95
N ALA A 59 -16.38 -20.05 6.83
CA ALA A 59 -17.07 -19.13 7.74
C ALA A 59 -17.75 -18.01 6.97
N LEU A 60 -17.09 -17.45 5.95
CA LEU A 60 -17.66 -16.46 5.05
C LEU A 60 -18.85 -17.01 4.25
N TYR A 61 -18.76 -18.25 3.77
CA TYR A 61 -19.86 -18.92 3.07
C TYR A 61 -21.08 -19.09 3.99
N LYS A 62 -20.86 -19.54 5.24
CA LYS A 62 -21.93 -19.66 6.23
C LYS A 62 -22.54 -18.31 6.61
N LEU A 63 -21.70 -17.28 6.74
CA LEU A 63 -22.15 -15.90 6.98
C LEU A 63 -23.04 -15.41 5.83
N ALA A 64 -22.63 -15.63 4.58
CA ALA A 64 -23.39 -15.23 3.40
C ALA A 64 -24.75 -15.95 3.29
N GLN A 65 -24.88 -17.15 3.88
CA GLN A 65 -26.12 -17.90 3.93
C GLN A 65 -26.99 -17.63 5.15
N ALA A 66 -26.49 -16.87 6.13
CA ALA A 66 -27.21 -16.62 7.37
C ALA A 66 -28.49 -15.83 7.09
N LYS A 67 -29.65 -16.44 7.36
CA LYS A 67 -30.97 -15.81 7.19
C LYS A 67 -31.42 -15.06 8.42
N ASN A 68 -30.97 -15.50 9.59
CA ASN A 68 -31.39 -14.95 10.89
C ASN A 68 -30.27 -14.10 11.49
N TYR A 69 -30.66 -13.09 12.27
CA TYR A 69 -29.74 -12.16 12.92
C TYR A 69 -28.72 -12.87 13.84
N MET A 70 -29.15 -13.89 14.58
CA MET A 70 -28.28 -14.62 15.51
C MET A 70 -27.18 -15.40 14.78
N ASP A 71 -27.51 -16.08 13.68
CA ASP A 71 -26.53 -16.79 12.86
C ASP A 71 -25.55 -15.82 12.21
N HIS A 72 -26.06 -14.70 11.69
CA HIS A 72 -25.22 -13.67 11.10
C HIS A 72 -24.24 -13.09 12.11
N LYS A 73 -24.70 -12.80 13.34
CA LYS A 73 -23.86 -12.34 14.45
C LYS A 73 -22.82 -13.38 14.85
N PHE A 74 -23.22 -14.65 14.97
CA PHE A 74 -22.33 -15.76 15.32
C PHE A 74 -21.20 -15.90 14.29
N TRP A 75 -21.53 -16.06 13.01
CA TRP A 75 -20.54 -16.23 11.94
C TRP A 75 -19.69 -14.99 11.72
N SER A 76 -20.22 -13.78 11.93
CA SER A 76 -19.42 -12.54 11.95
C SER A 76 -18.37 -12.60 13.06
N GLY A 77 -18.78 -12.95 14.28
CA GLY A 77 -17.86 -13.09 15.42
C GLY A 77 -16.81 -14.17 15.19
N THR A 78 -17.20 -15.32 14.65
CA THR A 78 -16.28 -16.41 14.27
C THR A 78 -15.24 -15.92 13.26
N PHE A 79 -15.67 -15.27 12.19
CA PHE A 79 -14.74 -14.76 11.17
C PHE A 79 -13.74 -13.75 11.74
N ILE A 80 -14.22 -12.80 12.56
CA ILE A 80 -13.37 -11.77 13.19
C ILE A 80 -12.34 -12.42 14.11
N LEU A 81 -12.77 -13.33 14.99
CA LEU A 81 -11.88 -14.03 15.91
C LEU A 81 -10.84 -14.88 15.19
N LEU A 82 -11.26 -15.63 14.16
CA LEU A 82 -10.33 -16.44 13.38
C LEU A 82 -9.34 -15.58 12.57
N SER A 83 -9.79 -14.45 11.99
CA SER A 83 -8.91 -13.50 11.30
C SER A 83 -7.86 -12.93 12.25
N LEU A 84 -8.27 -12.50 13.44
CA LEU A 84 -7.35 -12.03 14.49
C LEU A 84 -6.37 -13.14 14.90
N GLY A 85 -6.86 -14.37 15.07
CA GLY A 85 -6.03 -15.53 15.40
C GLY A 85 -4.95 -15.79 14.34
N VAL A 86 -5.32 -15.85 13.05
CA VAL A 86 -4.36 -16.02 11.95
C VAL A 86 -3.36 -14.88 11.90
N GLY A 87 -3.82 -13.63 12.04
CA GLY A 87 -2.93 -12.46 12.08
C GLY A 87 -1.91 -12.55 13.21
N VAL A 88 -2.36 -12.85 14.43
CA VAL A 88 -1.50 -13.01 15.61
C VAL A 88 -0.51 -14.16 15.42
N LEU A 89 -0.95 -15.32 14.95
CA LEU A 89 -0.08 -16.48 14.70
C LEU A 89 1.00 -16.18 13.66
N THR A 90 0.63 -15.48 12.59
CA THR A 90 1.55 -15.09 11.53
C THR A 90 2.63 -14.13 12.05
N VAL A 91 2.21 -13.11 12.80
CA VAL A 91 3.12 -12.14 13.42
C VAL A 91 4.03 -12.82 14.45
N LEU A 92 3.47 -13.63 15.35
CA LEU A 92 4.20 -14.40 16.35
C LEU A 92 5.23 -15.34 15.71
N ARG A 93 4.88 -15.98 14.60
CA ARG A 93 5.78 -16.91 13.93
C ARG A 93 6.97 -16.17 13.32
N TRP A 94 6.74 -15.10 12.57
CA TRP A 94 7.84 -14.27 12.07
C TRP A 94 8.77 -13.83 13.20
N LEU A 95 8.17 -13.32 14.28
CA LEU A 95 8.84 -12.87 15.48
C LEU A 95 9.77 -13.93 16.09
N GLN A 96 9.32 -15.18 16.19
CA GLN A 96 10.14 -16.30 16.67
C GLN A 96 11.33 -16.60 15.75
N THR A 97 11.15 -16.53 14.43
CA THR A 97 12.22 -16.83 13.46
C THR A 97 13.34 -15.80 13.46
N GLN A 98 13.06 -14.56 13.82
CA GLN A 98 14.04 -13.47 13.76
C GLN A 98 14.90 -13.33 15.01
N LEU A 99 14.31 -13.60 16.17
CA LEU A 99 14.92 -13.16 17.42
C LEU A 99 15.61 -14.29 18.16
N ASN A 100 15.39 -15.57 17.80
CA ASN A 100 15.86 -16.73 18.58
C ASN A 100 15.55 -16.65 20.09
N ASP A 101 14.71 -15.69 20.48
CA ASP A 101 14.47 -15.20 21.84
C ASP A 101 13.06 -15.58 22.25
N THR A 102 12.89 -15.74 23.55
CA THR A 102 11.65 -16.21 24.18
C THR A 102 10.51 -15.18 24.17
N HIS A 103 10.77 -13.88 23.91
CA HIS A 103 9.76 -12.80 24.01
C HIS A 103 9.77 -11.78 22.87
N PRO A 104 9.42 -12.17 21.65
CA PRO A 104 9.62 -11.32 20.48
C PRO A 104 8.57 -10.19 20.34
N ILE A 105 7.37 -10.33 20.91
CA ILE A 105 6.38 -9.23 20.99
C ILE A 105 6.92 -8.10 21.87
N ALA A 106 7.52 -8.46 23.01
CA ALA A 106 8.06 -7.48 23.95
C ALA A 106 9.13 -6.63 23.27
N LEU A 107 9.97 -7.22 22.42
CA LEU A 107 10.99 -6.49 21.67
C LEU A 107 10.39 -5.50 20.66
N VAL A 108 9.39 -5.90 19.86
CA VAL A 108 8.76 -4.96 18.91
C VAL A 108 8.05 -3.83 19.63
N VAL A 109 7.37 -4.11 20.73
CA VAL A 109 6.74 -3.08 21.56
C VAL A 109 7.80 -2.13 22.12
N VAL A 110 8.88 -2.66 22.70
CA VAL A 110 9.97 -1.85 23.22
C VAL A 110 10.60 -1.00 22.12
N GLU A 111 10.98 -1.55 20.98
CA GLU A 111 11.57 -0.80 19.86
C GLU A 111 10.61 0.26 19.27
N THR A 112 9.31 -0.02 19.25
CA THR A 112 8.28 0.92 18.77
C THR A 112 8.14 2.12 19.72
N PHE A 113 8.16 1.90 21.02
CA PHE A 113 7.90 2.95 22.02
C PHE A 113 9.18 3.58 22.60
N THR A 114 10.36 3.00 22.37
CA THR A 114 11.63 3.51 22.92
C THR A 114 12.34 4.45 21.94
N ARG A 115 12.20 4.26 20.63
CA ARG A 115 12.84 5.15 19.65
C ARG A 115 12.03 6.43 19.44
N PRO A 116 12.62 7.63 19.64
CA PRO A 116 11.89 8.89 19.52
C PRO A 116 11.36 9.12 18.11
N VAL A 117 12.11 8.70 17.08
CA VAL A 117 11.67 8.81 15.68
C VAL A 117 10.38 8.01 15.43
N HIS A 118 10.25 6.81 16.00
CA HIS A 118 9.05 5.99 15.85
C HIS A 118 7.84 6.65 16.53
N LEU A 119 8.03 7.23 17.72
CA LEU A 119 6.99 7.98 18.42
C LEU A 119 6.49 9.19 17.60
N VAL A 120 7.42 9.97 17.04
CA VAL A 120 7.09 11.13 16.19
C VAL A 120 6.31 10.68 14.95
N LEU A 121 6.76 9.62 14.28
CA LEU A 121 6.07 9.05 13.14
C LEU A 121 4.66 8.57 13.50
N MET A 122 4.48 7.85 14.61
CA MET A 122 3.16 7.39 15.06
C MET A 122 2.21 8.55 15.35
N LEU A 123 2.67 9.59 16.06
CA LEU A 123 1.85 10.77 16.33
C LEU A 123 1.45 11.48 15.04
N PHE A 124 2.38 11.62 14.10
CA PHE A 124 2.12 12.19 12.81
C PHE A 124 1.13 11.35 11.98
N TRP A 125 1.29 10.03 11.95
CA TRP A 125 0.35 9.13 11.28
C TRP A 125 -1.04 9.16 11.92
N LEU A 126 -1.15 9.29 13.24
CA LEU A 126 -2.42 9.48 13.93
C LEU A 126 -3.10 10.79 13.49
N MET A 127 -2.35 11.87 13.35
CA MET A 127 -2.88 13.13 12.83
C MET A 127 -3.37 13.00 11.38
N VAL A 128 -2.57 12.38 10.49
CA VAL A 128 -2.94 12.20 9.08
C VAL A 128 -4.14 11.25 8.94
N THR A 129 -4.20 10.18 9.74
CA THR A 129 -5.35 9.27 9.79
C THR A 129 -6.58 9.98 10.34
N GLY A 130 -6.43 10.83 11.35
CA GLY A 130 -7.49 11.69 11.87
C GLY A 130 -8.06 12.61 10.79
N ALA A 131 -7.19 13.24 9.99
CA ALA A 131 -7.60 14.04 8.84
C ALA A 131 -8.36 13.21 7.79
N ALA A 132 -7.88 12.00 7.49
CA ALA A 132 -8.58 11.07 6.59
C ALA A 132 -9.98 10.72 7.11
N LEU A 133 -10.11 10.41 8.41
CA LEU A 133 -11.40 10.11 9.03
C LEU A 133 -12.34 11.31 9.02
N VAL A 134 -11.83 12.53 9.19
CA VAL A 134 -12.63 13.76 9.06
C VAL A 134 -13.16 13.92 7.64
N LEU A 135 -12.36 13.65 6.60
CA LEU A 135 -12.82 13.68 5.21
C LEU A 135 -13.90 12.61 4.95
N VAL A 136 -13.70 11.39 5.44
CA VAL A 136 -14.71 10.30 5.34
C VAL A 136 -16.00 10.70 6.06
N ALA A 137 -15.89 11.24 7.27
CA ALA A 137 -17.05 11.69 8.04
C ALA A 137 -17.74 12.88 7.38
N ALA A 138 -16.99 13.80 6.76
CA ALA A 138 -17.55 14.93 6.06
C ALA A 138 -18.42 14.49 4.89
N GLN A 139 -17.93 13.53 4.10
CA GLN A 139 -18.64 13.02 2.94
C GLN A 139 -19.81 12.09 3.31
N SER A 140 -19.70 11.33 4.40
CA SER A 140 -20.72 10.34 4.80
C SER A 140 -21.79 10.86 5.76
N SER A 141 -21.48 11.88 6.56
CA SER A 141 -22.41 12.42 7.57
C SER A 141 -23.16 13.63 7.05
N GLU A 142 -24.44 13.76 7.39
CA GLU A 142 -25.27 14.95 7.08
C GLU A 142 -24.98 16.16 7.98
N ARG A 143 -24.03 16.07 8.93
CA ARG A 143 -23.65 17.15 9.85
C ARG A 143 -23.28 18.46 9.14
N THR A 144 -23.97 19.54 9.48
CA THR A 144 -23.85 20.86 8.84
C THR A 144 -22.45 21.49 8.98
N TRP A 145 -21.76 21.31 10.10
CA TRP A 145 -20.42 21.85 10.31
C TRP A 145 -19.33 21.21 9.45
N LEU A 146 -19.58 20.04 8.86
CA LEU A 146 -18.67 19.36 7.93
C LEU A 146 -18.92 19.73 6.46
N THR A 147 -19.97 20.50 6.17
CA THR A 147 -20.33 20.90 4.80
C THR A 147 -19.22 21.59 4.02
N PRO A 148 -18.32 22.42 4.61
CA PRO A 148 -17.25 23.06 3.86
C PRO A 148 -16.22 22.08 3.30
N LEU A 149 -16.11 20.88 3.89
CA LEU A 149 -15.15 19.84 3.51
C LEU A 149 -15.74 18.82 2.52
N ARG A 150 -17.03 18.93 2.19
CA ARG A 150 -17.70 17.99 1.29
C ARG A 150 -17.33 18.25 -0.16
N PHE A 151 -17.03 17.18 -0.88
CA PHE A 151 -16.88 17.24 -2.32
C PHE A 151 -18.24 17.13 -3.00
N SER A 152 -18.49 18.01 -3.98
CA SER A 152 -19.80 18.14 -4.64
C SER A 152 -20.22 16.90 -5.44
N GLN A 153 -19.26 16.09 -5.90
CA GLN A 153 -19.51 14.88 -6.68
C GLN A 153 -18.90 13.67 -5.96
N PRO A 154 -19.68 12.58 -5.73
CA PRO A 154 -19.14 11.30 -5.27
C PRO A 154 -18.02 10.84 -6.21
N GLY A 155 -16.96 10.26 -5.65
CA GLY A 155 -15.85 9.75 -6.47
C GLY A 155 -15.07 10.82 -7.24
N SER A 156 -15.18 12.12 -6.89
CA SER A 156 -14.52 13.19 -7.63
C SER A 156 -13.00 13.04 -7.68
N LEU A 157 -12.38 13.57 -8.74
CA LEU A 157 -10.92 13.62 -8.88
C LEU A 157 -10.26 14.22 -7.63
N TRP A 158 -10.76 15.37 -7.16
CA TRP A 158 -10.21 16.09 -6.01
C TRP A 158 -10.26 15.28 -4.72
N MET A 159 -11.36 14.57 -4.48
CA MET A 159 -11.49 13.68 -3.33
C MET A 159 -10.45 12.56 -3.40
N ARG A 160 -10.35 11.87 -4.55
CA ARG A 160 -9.36 10.79 -4.74
C ARG A 160 -7.93 11.29 -4.54
N LYS A 161 -7.59 12.45 -5.11
CA LYS A 161 -6.26 13.05 -4.99
C LYS A 161 -5.97 13.59 -3.58
N SER A 162 -6.99 13.93 -2.79
CA SER A 162 -6.82 14.24 -1.37
C SER A 162 -6.32 13.01 -0.59
N PHE A 163 -6.87 11.81 -0.85
CA PHE A 163 -6.36 10.59 -0.23
C PHE A 163 -4.96 10.21 -0.73
N HIS A 164 -4.62 10.48 -2.01
CA HIS A 164 -3.25 10.30 -2.50
C HIS A 164 -2.28 11.23 -1.78
N LEU A 165 -2.67 12.49 -1.57
CA LEU A 165 -1.87 13.46 -0.81
C LEU A 165 -1.66 12.99 0.64
N LEU A 166 -2.71 12.55 1.34
CA LEU A 166 -2.57 12.00 2.70
C LEU A 166 -1.64 10.78 2.72
N ALA A 167 -1.72 9.91 1.72
CA ALA A 167 -0.83 8.77 1.60
C ALA A 167 0.63 9.19 1.34
N VAL A 168 0.89 10.18 0.49
CA VAL A 168 2.21 10.78 0.30
C VAL A 168 2.74 11.38 1.60
N LEU A 169 1.89 12.09 2.35
CA LEU A 169 2.27 12.65 3.65
C LEU A 169 2.70 11.55 4.62
N VAL A 170 2.06 10.38 4.64
CA VAL A 170 2.52 9.24 5.46
C VAL A 170 3.83 8.66 4.93
N PHE A 171 3.91 8.35 3.64
CA PHE A 171 5.03 7.56 3.07
C PHE A 171 6.32 8.36 2.92
N LEU A 172 6.26 9.59 2.39
CA LEU A 172 7.43 10.39 2.05
C LEU A 172 8.39 10.63 3.25
N PRO A 173 7.95 11.20 4.39
CA PRO A 173 8.83 11.39 5.54
C PRO A 173 9.22 10.06 6.19
N SER A 174 8.35 9.05 6.16
CA SER A 174 8.63 7.76 6.78
C SER A 174 9.70 6.98 6.03
N LEU A 175 9.78 7.11 4.70
CA LEU A 175 10.87 6.53 3.90
C LEU A 175 12.23 7.12 4.30
N ALA A 176 12.31 8.44 4.49
CA ALA A 176 13.54 9.13 4.87
C ALA A 176 13.95 8.86 6.33
N LEU A 177 12.97 8.73 7.23
CA LEU A 177 13.22 8.58 8.67
C LEU A 177 13.39 7.12 9.12
N SER A 178 12.57 6.19 8.61
CA SER A 178 12.63 4.77 8.96
C SER A 178 11.85 3.91 7.94
N SER A 179 12.49 3.56 6.83
CA SER A 179 11.92 2.71 5.77
C SER A 179 11.52 1.32 6.27
N VAL A 180 12.27 0.75 7.23
CA VAL A 180 11.96 -0.54 7.87
C VAL A 180 10.66 -0.46 8.67
N TYR A 181 10.50 0.59 9.49
CA TYR A 181 9.30 0.77 10.29
C TYR A 181 8.07 1.04 9.41
N LEU A 182 8.23 1.85 8.36
CA LEU A 182 7.19 2.03 7.34
C LEU A 182 6.81 0.71 6.65
N SER A 183 7.80 -0.12 6.30
CA SER A 183 7.56 -1.41 5.67
C SER A 183 6.72 -2.31 6.58
N LEU A 184 7.09 -2.40 7.87
CA LEU A 184 6.34 -3.15 8.88
C LEU A 184 4.89 -2.62 9.01
N SER A 185 4.74 -1.32 9.22
CA SER A 185 3.43 -0.69 9.44
C SER A 185 2.52 -0.74 8.21
N SER A 186 3.07 -0.62 7.01
CA SER A 186 2.31 -0.72 5.75
C SER A 186 1.81 -2.15 5.49
N SER A 187 2.58 -3.19 5.84
CA SER A 187 2.12 -4.57 5.77
C SER A 187 0.96 -4.81 6.75
N ILE A 188 1.08 -4.38 8.00
CA ILE A 188 -0.02 -4.45 8.97
C ILE A 188 -1.25 -3.70 8.45
N SER A 189 -1.06 -2.52 7.85
CA SER A 189 -2.15 -1.75 7.24
C SER A 189 -2.81 -2.50 6.08
N LEU A 190 -2.07 -3.26 5.28
CA LEU A 190 -2.64 -4.09 4.21
C LEU A 190 -3.55 -5.18 4.77
N PHE A 191 -3.12 -5.84 5.84
CA PHE A 191 -3.97 -6.81 6.55
C PHE A 191 -5.24 -6.17 7.09
N LEU A 192 -5.11 -5.02 7.75
CA LEU A 192 -6.26 -4.29 8.30
C LEU A 192 -7.22 -3.82 7.20
N PHE A 193 -6.72 -3.25 6.10
CA PHE A 193 -7.56 -2.79 5.00
C PHE A 193 -8.30 -3.96 4.35
N SER A 194 -7.62 -5.09 4.14
CA SER A 194 -8.23 -6.32 3.61
C SER A 194 -9.30 -6.87 4.55
N ALA A 195 -9.04 -6.92 5.85
CA ALA A 195 -10.00 -7.38 6.85
C ALA A 195 -11.22 -6.45 6.96
N LEU A 196 -11.00 -5.12 6.94
CA LEU A 196 -12.06 -4.11 6.94
C LEU A 196 -12.91 -4.18 5.68
N GLU A 197 -12.30 -4.45 4.53
CA GLU A 197 -13.01 -4.61 3.26
C GLU A 197 -13.90 -5.86 3.27
N LEU A 198 -13.43 -6.98 3.83
CA LEU A 198 -14.27 -8.17 4.03
C LEU A 198 -15.38 -7.90 5.05
N PHE A 199 -15.06 -7.22 6.16
CA PHE A 199 -16.03 -6.82 7.18
C PHE A 199 -17.15 -5.93 6.60
N ARG A 200 -16.79 -4.98 5.73
CA ARG A 200 -17.70 -4.15 4.95
C ARG A 200 -18.53 -4.97 3.97
N TYR A 201 -17.86 -5.80 3.15
CA TYR A 201 -18.47 -6.54 2.05
C TYR A 201 -19.57 -7.47 2.53
N PHE A 202 -19.31 -8.25 3.58
CA PHE A 202 -20.28 -9.15 4.18
C PHE A 202 -21.19 -8.47 5.21
N LYS A 203 -21.11 -7.14 5.38
CA LYS A 203 -21.90 -6.35 6.35
C LYS A 203 -21.86 -6.93 7.76
N MET A 204 -20.70 -7.43 8.19
CA MET A 204 -20.51 -8.15 9.44
C MET A 204 -20.99 -7.36 10.67
N TRP A 205 -21.57 -8.05 11.65
CA TRP A 205 -21.94 -7.44 12.93
C TRP A 205 -20.69 -7.11 13.77
N PRO A 206 -20.62 -5.98 14.50
CA PRO A 206 -21.68 -4.98 14.71
C PRO A 206 -21.70 -3.81 13.71
N GLY A 207 -20.66 -3.62 12.91
CA GLY A 207 -20.39 -2.33 12.25
C GLY A 207 -20.26 -2.36 10.73
N GLY A 208 -20.32 -3.52 10.07
CA GLY A 208 -20.03 -3.65 8.64
C GLY A 208 -20.97 -2.86 7.76
N GLY A 209 -22.25 -2.76 8.15
CA GLY A 209 -23.24 -1.89 7.48
C GLY A 209 -22.90 -0.41 7.60
N ALA A 210 -22.49 0.07 8.78
CA ALA A 210 -22.09 1.45 9.00
C ALA A 210 -20.82 1.79 8.19
N LEU A 211 -19.85 0.87 8.14
CA LEU A 211 -18.65 1.01 7.32
C LEU A 211 -19.00 1.08 5.83
N HIS A 212 -19.91 0.22 5.36
CA HIS A 212 -20.39 0.25 3.98
C HIS A 212 -21.01 1.61 3.61
N SER A 213 -21.95 2.11 4.42
CA SER A 213 -22.57 3.41 4.20
C SER A 213 -21.59 4.57 4.27
N SER A 214 -20.53 4.46 5.08
CA SER A 214 -19.50 5.51 5.22
C SER A 214 -18.57 5.59 4.01
N LEU A 215 -18.28 4.45 3.37
CA LEU A 215 -17.37 4.37 2.23
C LEU A 215 -18.06 4.53 0.88
N LEU A 216 -19.36 4.22 0.78
CA LEU A 216 -20.10 4.29 -0.49
C LEU A 216 -20.05 5.68 -1.16
N PRO A 217 -20.12 6.82 -0.45
CA PRO A 217 -19.99 8.14 -1.08
C PRO A 217 -18.59 8.42 -1.66
N LEU A 218 -17.60 7.60 -1.30
CA LEU A 218 -16.21 7.77 -1.70
C LEU A 218 -15.84 6.99 -2.97
N THR A 219 -16.71 6.10 -3.43
CA THR A 219 -16.43 5.22 -4.58
C THR A 219 -16.63 5.94 -5.91
N ASP A 220 -15.89 5.50 -6.93
CA ASP A 220 -16.04 5.94 -8.31
C ASP A 220 -16.25 4.75 -9.26
N THR A 221 -16.28 4.98 -10.58
CA THR A 221 -16.47 3.93 -11.59
C THR A 221 -15.43 2.79 -11.54
N ARG A 222 -14.26 3.02 -10.94
CA ARG A 222 -13.22 2.00 -10.75
C ARG A 222 -13.59 1.00 -9.66
N ASP A 223 -14.43 1.41 -8.71
CA ASP A 223 -14.97 0.58 -7.63
C ASP A 223 -16.38 0.07 -7.95
N ALA A 224 -16.74 -0.04 -9.24
CA ALA A 224 -18.04 -0.57 -9.68
C ALA A 224 -18.22 -2.07 -9.38
N GLY A 225 -17.15 -2.74 -8.94
CA GLY A 225 -17.19 -4.12 -8.48
C GLY A 225 -17.84 -4.29 -7.10
N SER A 226 -17.90 -5.54 -6.66
CA SER A 226 -18.46 -5.89 -5.35
C SER A 226 -17.52 -5.47 -4.19
N LEU A 227 -16.21 -5.47 -4.47
CA LEU A 227 -15.14 -4.99 -3.60
C LEU A 227 -14.71 -3.56 -3.98
N ILE A 228 -14.44 -2.74 -2.97
CA ILE A 228 -13.82 -1.42 -3.10
C ILE A 228 -12.31 -1.64 -2.95
N LEU A 229 -11.55 -1.57 -4.04
CA LEU A 229 -10.12 -1.93 -4.04
C LEU A 229 -9.19 -0.75 -4.20
N SER A 230 -9.70 0.44 -4.57
CA SER A 230 -8.88 1.62 -4.85
C SER A 230 -7.95 2.01 -3.68
N HIS A 231 -8.43 1.90 -2.43
CA HIS A 231 -7.62 2.20 -1.24
C HIS A 231 -6.54 1.15 -0.96
N ILE A 232 -6.81 -0.13 -1.25
CA ILE A 232 -5.84 -1.22 -1.18
C ILE A 232 -4.79 -1.07 -2.29
N TYR A 233 -5.21 -0.72 -3.50
CA TYR A 233 -4.30 -0.48 -4.63
C TYR A 233 -3.39 0.71 -4.41
N LEU A 234 -3.88 1.80 -3.80
CA LEU A 234 -3.03 2.93 -3.41
C LEU A 234 -1.99 2.51 -2.36
N LEU A 235 -2.40 1.78 -1.32
CA LEU A 235 -1.47 1.28 -0.31
C LEU A 235 -0.41 0.37 -0.92
N LEU A 236 -0.82 -0.60 -1.76
CA LEU A 236 0.09 -1.50 -2.47
C LEU A 236 1.03 -0.74 -3.41
N GLY A 237 0.51 0.23 -4.16
CA GLY A 237 1.30 1.06 -5.07
C GLY A 237 2.45 1.79 -4.38
N LEU A 238 2.21 2.28 -3.17
CA LEU A 238 3.23 2.93 -2.36
C LEU A 238 4.17 1.93 -1.66
N SER A 239 3.66 0.78 -1.24
CA SER A 239 4.40 -0.16 -0.38
C SER A 239 5.21 -1.20 -1.16
N LEU A 240 4.76 -1.63 -2.34
CA LEU A 240 5.45 -2.69 -3.09
C LEU A 240 6.88 -2.33 -3.50
N PRO A 241 7.20 -1.09 -3.95
CA PRO A 241 8.59 -0.71 -4.21
C PRO A 241 9.49 -0.82 -2.98
N LEU A 242 8.95 -0.48 -1.80
CA LEU A 242 9.63 -0.61 -0.52
C LEU A 242 9.84 -2.08 -0.13
N TRP A 243 8.86 -2.94 -0.40
CA TRP A 243 8.92 -4.36 -0.05
C TRP A 243 9.85 -5.15 -0.98
N ILE A 244 9.81 -4.89 -2.28
CA ILE A 244 10.56 -5.69 -3.26
C ILE A 244 12.03 -5.27 -3.33
N SER A 245 12.30 -3.97 -3.18
CA SER A 245 13.65 -3.42 -3.34
C SER A 245 14.48 -3.64 -2.07
N PRO A 246 15.76 -4.04 -2.19
CA PRO A 246 16.67 -4.11 -1.05
C PRO A 246 16.72 -2.77 -0.30
N LEU A 247 16.53 -2.79 1.02
CA LEU A 247 16.59 -1.56 1.83
C LEU A 247 18.03 -1.02 1.97
N SER A 248 19.04 -1.86 1.69
CA SER A 248 20.46 -1.57 1.89
C SER A 248 21.18 -1.19 0.60
N HIS A 249 20.55 -0.42 -0.28
CA HIS A 249 21.21 0.04 -1.51
C HIS A 249 22.41 0.95 -1.21
N HIS A 250 23.53 0.71 -1.88
CA HIS A 250 24.71 1.55 -1.77
C HIS A 250 24.68 2.74 -2.76
N HIS A 251 23.94 2.63 -3.86
CA HIS A 251 23.83 3.65 -4.90
C HIS A 251 22.63 4.58 -4.70
N ASN A 252 22.76 5.85 -5.10
CA ASN A 252 21.67 6.85 -4.96
C ASN A 252 20.43 6.44 -5.77
N VAL A 253 20.61 5.93 -6.98
CA VAL A 253 19.50 5.45 -7.83
C VAL A 253 18.73 4.31 -7.14
N GLY A 254 19.44 3.39 -6.47
CA GLY A 254 18.81 2.31 -5.72
C GLY A 254 18.02 2.83 -4.51
N LYS A 255 18.56 3.82 -3.79
CA LYS A 255 17.84 4.47 -2.68
C LYS A 255 16.60 5.23 -3.17
N LEU A 256 16.71 5.99 -4.27
CA LEU A 256 15.59 6.68 -4.92
C LEU A 256 14.52 5.71 -5.43
N SER A 257 14.90 4.48 -5.79
CA SER A 257 13.97 3.44 -6.24
C SER A 257 12.92 3.09 -5.17
N LEU A 258 13.24 3.25 -3.88
CA LEU A 258 12.28 3.04 -2.77
C LEU A 258 11.13 4.05 -2.81
N TYR A 259 11.38 5.24 -3.37
CA TYR A 259 10.38 6.30 -3.52
C TYR A 259 9.51 6.14 -4.77
N SER A 260 9.67 5.07 -5.56
CA SER A 260 8.95 4.90 -6.84
C SER A 260 7.44 5.03 -6.69
N GLY A 261 6.84 4.50 -5.64
CA GLY A 261 5.40 4.65 -5.40
C GLY A 261 4.99 6.10 -5.12
N VAL A 262 5.76 6.80 -4.29
CA VAL A 262 5.53 8.21 -3.96
C VAL A 262 5.71 9.09 -5.20
N LEU A 263 6.77 8.86 -5.97
CA LEU A 263 7.07 9.62 -7.19
C LEU A 263 6.01 9.37 -8.27
N SER A 264 5.74 8.12 -8.63
CA SER A 264 4.78 7.82 -9.70
C SER A 264 3.34 8.10 -9.31
N VAL A 265 2.80 7.40 -8.29
CA VAL A 265 1.36 7.44 -7.98
C VAL A 265 1.03 8.64 -7.11
N GLY A 266 1.90 8.93 -6.13
CA GLY A 266 1.71 10.07 -5.24
C GLY A 266 1.78 11.42 -5.96
N VAL A 267 2.90 11.66 -6.66
CA VAL A 267 3.17 12.93 -7.35
C VAL A 267 2.74 12.89 -8.81
N GLY A 268 3.28 11.95 -9.59
CA GLY A 268 3.12 11.89 -11.05
C GLY A 268 1.67 11.75 -11.51
N ASP A 269 0.96 10.69 -11.09
CA ASP A 269 -0.44 10.42 -11.43
C ASP A 269 -1.36 11.53 -10.90
N SER A 270 -1.07 12.06 -9.70
CA SER A 270 -1.79 13.22 -9.16
C SER A 270 -1.67 14.44 -10.06
N MET A 271 -0.45 14.81 -10.43
CA MET A 271 -0.19 15.99 -11.23
C MET A 271 -0.61 15.80 -12.70
N ALA A 272 -0.49 14.59 -13.25
CA ALA A 272 -1.03 14.26 -14.57
C ALA A 272 -2.53 14.49 -14.64
N ALA A 273 -3.28 13.98 -13.65
CA ALA A 273 -4.73 14.11 -13.64
C ALA A 273 -5.20 15.56 -13.36
N VAL A 274 -4.54 16.27 -12.43
CA VAL A 274 -4.90 17.66 -12.11
C VAL A 274 -4.54 18.59 -13.28
N ALA A 275 -3.31 18.56 -13.78
CA ALA A 275 -2.92 19.39 -14.91
C ALA A 275 -3.65 18.99 -16.18
N GLY A 276 -3.89 17.70 -16.40
CA GLY A 276 -4.62 17.21 -17.56
C GLY A 276 -6.08 17.68 -17.58
N THR A 277 -6.72 17.84 -16.42
CA THR A 277 -8.08 18.40 -16.34
C THR A 277 -8.13 19.92 -16.46
N LEU A 278 -7.12 20.64 -15.99
CA LEU A 278 -7.08 22.11 -16.01
C LEU A 278 -6.53 22.70 -17.32
N MET A 279 -5.52 22.03 -17.92
CA MET A 279 -4.70 22.57 -19.01
C MET A 279 -4.64 21.63 -20.23
N GLY A 280 -5.17 20.42 -20.13
CA GLY A 280 -5.08 19.41 -21.17
C GLY A 280 -5.80 19.79 -22.45
N LYS A 281 -5.08 19.71 -23.58
CA LYS A 281 -5.63 20.00 -24.91
C LYS A 281 -5.32 18.88 -25.89
N THR A 282 -4.12 18.32 -25.79
CA THR A 282 -3.61 17.32 -26.72
C THR A 282 -3.74 15.93 -26.09
N LEU A 283 -4.58 15.07 -26.66
CA LEU A 283 -4.73 13.70 -26.18
C LEU A 283 -3.63 12.78 -26.72
N TRP A 284 -3.22 11.82 -25.90
CA TRP A 284 -2.44 10.70 -26.39
C TRP A 284 -3.29 9.84 -27.34
N PRO A 285 -2.70 9.30 -28.42
CA PRO A 285 -3.43 8.47 -29.39
C PRO A 285 -4.13 7.28 -28.73
N GLY A 286 -5.45 7.18 -28.91
CA GLY A 286 -6.24 6.06 -28.39
C GLY A 286 -6.52 6.11 -26.89
N THR A 287 -6.21 7.20 -26.19
CA THR A 287 -6.45 7.33 -24.74
C THR A 287 -7.19 8.62 -24.40
N LYS A 288 -7.70 8.71 -23.16
CA LYS A 288 -8.33 9.93 -22.63
C LYS A 288 -7.35 10.82 -21.86
N LYS A 289 -6.06 10.46 -21.86
CA LYS A 289 -5.00 11.15 -21.12
C LYS A 289 -4.33 12.18 -22.01
N THR A 290 -3.84 13.26 -21.43
CA THR A 290 -3.31 14.40 -22.16
C THR A 290 -1.79 14.46 -22.09
N VAL A 291 -1.17 14.92 -23.18
CA VAL A 291 0.28 15.14 -23.28
C VAL A 291 0.71 16.19 -22.26
N GLU A 292 -0.08 17.24 -22.06
CA GLU A 292 0.21 18.28 -21.07
C GLU A 292 0.17 17.74 -19.63
N GLY A 293 -0.74 16.80 -19.35
CA GLY A 293 -0.78 16.08 -18.08
C GLY A 293 0.51 15.26 -17.86
N SER A 294 0.91 14.47 -18.85
CA SER A 294 2.16 13.69 -18.77
C SER A 294 3.39 14.57 -18.62
N ALA A 295 3.46 15.72 -19.31
CA ALA A 295 4.56 16.68 -19.17
C ALA A 295 4.64 17.25 -17.75
N MET A 296 3.49 17.60 -17.15
CA MET A 296 3.44 18.07 -15.77
C MET A 296 3.80 16.98 -14.75
N SER A 297 3.43 15.73 -15.03
CA SER A 297 3.89 14.59 -14.24
C SER A 297 5.41 14.45 -14.25
N VAL A 298 6.04 14.55 -15.43
CA VAL A 298 7.51 14.52 -15.55
C VAL A 298 8.16 15.65 -14.75
N LEU A 299 7.71 16.89 -14.98
CA LEU A 299 8.28 18.06 -14.30
C LEU A 299 8.18 17.93 -12.78
N THR A 300 7.00 17.57 -12.27
CA THR A 300 6.75 17.53 -10.82
C THR A 300 7.45 16.35 -10.15
N GLN A 301 7.59 15.21 -10.82
CA GLN A 301 8.41 14.10 -10.33
C GLN A 301 9.90 14.48 -10.24
N LEU A 302 10.44 15.19 -11.23
CA LEU A 302 11.84 15.65 -11.17
C LEU A 302 12.07 16.65 -10.03
N VAL A 303 11.13 17.58 -9.82
CA VAL A 303 11.15 18.49 -8.67
C VAL A 303 11.02 17.71 -7.35
N ALA A 304 10.17 16.68 -7.29
CA ALA A 304 10.03 15.84 -6.11
C ALA A 304 11.31 15.04 -5.82
N VAL A 305 12.03 14.56 -6.84
CA VAL A 305 13.35 13.92 -6.65
C VAL A 305 14.33 14.92 -6.05
N LEU A 306 14.38 16.16 -6.54
CA LEU A 306 15.23 17.20 -5.94
C LEU A 306 14.86 17.43 -4.46
N ALA A 307 13.57 17.52 -4.14
CA ALA A 307 13.12 17.68 -2.75
C ALA A 307 13.50 16.48 -1.87
N ILE A 308 13.37 15.26 -2.37
CA ILE A 308 13.77 14.03 -1.66
C ILE A 308 15.27 14.04 -1.39
N VAL A 309 16.10 14.37 -2.38
CA VAL A 309 17.56 14.45 -2.22
C VAL A 309 17.97 15.50 -1.17
N MET A 310 17.20 16.58 -1.03
CA MET A 310 17.45 17.61 -0.02
C MET A 310 16.95 17.21 1.38
N MET A 311 15.94 16.36 1.47
CA MET A 311 15.29 15.96 2.72
C MET A 311 15.89 14.68 3.32
N ASP A 312 16.24 13.71 2.48
CA ASP A 312 16.74 12.40 2.88
C ASP A 312 18.27 12.44 3.03
N PRO A 313 18.82 12.40 4.26
CA PRO A 313 20.26 12.53 4.48
C PRO A 313 21.06 11.33 3.95
N TYR A 314 20.40 10.22 3.62
CA TYR A 314 21.05 9.03 3.09
C TYR A 314 21.20 9.07 1.57
N ILE A 315 20.60 10.03 0.88
CA ILE A 315 20.68 10.19 -0.58
C ILE A 315 21.54 11.40 -0.90
N SER A 316 22.65 11.18 -1.60
CA SER A 316 23.50 12.27 -2.09
C SER A 316 22.99 12.83 -3.41
N MET A 317 23.45 14.04 -3.77
CA MET A 317 23.15 14.64 -5.07
C MET A 317 23.52 13.68 -6.21
N PRO A 318 22.57 13.30 -7.10
CA PRO A 318 22.87 12.40 -8.19
C PRO A 318 23.89 12.98 -9.15
N THR A 319 24.80 12.14 -9.64
CA THR A 319 25.73 12.47 -10.74
C THR A 319 24.97 12.69 -12.05
N LEU A 320 25.63 13.24 -13.07
CA LEU A 320 25.01 13.44 -14.39
C LEU A 320 24.44 12.14 -14.99
N ARG A 321 25.16 11.01 -14.82
CA ARG A 321 24.68 9.69 -15.27
C ARG A 321 23.42 9.28 -14.52
N GLU A 322 23.41 9.44 -13.19
CA GLU A 322 22.26 9.08 -12.36
C GLU A 322 21.04 9.97 -12.66
N TRP A 323 21.23 11.27 -12.92
CA TRP A 323 20.17 12.15 -13.42
C TRP A 323 19.62 11.72 -14.77
N GLY A 324 20.48 11.21 -15.67
CA GLY A 324 20.05 10.61 -16.92
C GLY A 324 19.12 9.41 -16.69
N VAL A 325 19.48 8.52 -15.75
CA VAL A 325 18.65 7.36 -15.37
C VAL A 325 17.33 7.80 -14.72
N VAL A 326 17.37 8.74 -13.78
CA VAL A 326 16.18 9.29 -13.12
C VAL A 326 15.22 9.91 -14.14
N SER A 327 15.75 10.72 -15.05
CA SER A 327 14.94 11.39 -16.08
C SER A 327 14.33 10.39 -17.05
N ALA A 328 15.12 9.40 -17.50
CA ALA A 328 14.62 8.34 -18.36
C ALA A 328 13.52 7.51 -17.68
N SER A 329 13.70 7.17 -16.41
CA SER A 329 12.71 6.46 -15.60
C SER A 329 11.41 7.25 -15.49
N VAL A 330 11.46 8.52 -15.08
CA VAL A 330 10.28 9.38 -14.94
C VAL A 330 9.55 9.57 -16.27
N VAL A 331 10.27 9.78 -17.38
CA VAL A 331 9.66 9.92 -18.72
C VAL A 331 9.01 8.62 -19.17
N ALA A 332 9.70 7.49 -19.03
CA ALA A 332 9.15 6.18 -19.38
C ALA A 332 7.88 5.87 -18.58
N THR A 333 7.88 6.19 -17.28
CA THR A 333 6.74 6.03 -16.38
C THR A 333 5.56 6.92 -16.78
N ALA A 334 5.81 8.18 -17.19
CA ALA A 334 4.76 9.07 -17.67
C ALA A 334 4.13 8.60 -18.99
N ILE A 335 4.93 8.01 -19.89
CA ILE A 335 4.42 7.36 -21.11
C ILE A 335 3.62 6.12 -20.74
N MET A 336 4.12 5.27 -19.84
CA MET A 336 3.39 4.08 -19.39
C MET A 336 2.05 4.46 -18.74
N GLU A 337 2.03 5.51 -17.93
CA GLU A 337 0.80 6.07 -17.33
C GLU A 337 -0.20 6.47 -18.41
N ALA A 338 0.24 7.13 -19.48
CA ALA A 338 -0.63 7.56 -20.58
C ALA A 338 -1.41 6.40 -21.23
N TYR A 339 -0.85 5.19 -21.26
CA TYR A 339 -1.45 3.99 -21.86
C TYR A 339 -1.99 2.97 -20.84
N THR A 340 -1.89 3.25 -19.55
CA THR A 340 -2.40 2.35 -18.49
C THR A 340 -3.81 2.77 -18.05
N GLY A 341 -4.67 1.77 -17.86
CA GLY A 341 -6.08 1.91 -17.46
C GLY A 341 -6.30 1.80 -15.95
N GLN A 342 -7.32 1.02 -15.53
CA GLN A 342 -7.84 0.99 -14.16
C GLN A 342 -6.90 0.48 -13.05
N VAL A 343 -5.74 -0.10 -13.38
CA VAL A 343 -4.80 -0.72 -12.43
C VAL A 343 -3.45 0.02 -12.42
N ASP A 344 -3.47 1.29 -12.80
CA ASP A 344 -2.32 2.20 -12.84
C ASP A 344 -1.63 2.32 -11.47
N ASN A 345 -2.40 2.43 -10.38
CA ASN A 345 -1.84 2.52 -9.02
C ASN A 345 -0.96 1.32 -8.61
N LEU A 346 -1.10 0.17 -9.26
CA LEU A 346 -0.28 -1.01 -8.94
C LEU A 346 0.88 -1.19 -9.93
N ILE A 347 0.66 -0.90 -11.21
CA ILE A 347 1.62 -1.20 -12.28
C ILE A 347 2.68 -0.10 -12.38
N ILE A 348 2.28 1.17 -12.30
CA ILE A 348 3.16 2.31 -12.55
C ILE A 348 4.33 2.39 -11.53
N PRO A 349 4.11 2.19 -10.21
CA PRO A 349 5.21 2.15 -9.25
C PRO A 349 6.22 1.05 -9.50
N LEU A 350 5.75 -0.15 -9.86
CA LEU A 350 6.60 -1.30 -10.14
C LEU A 350 7.38 -1.12 -11.43
N PHE A 351 6.75 -0.52 -12.44
CA PHE A 351 7.43 -0.17 -13.69
C PHE A 351 8.56 0.84 -13.43
N GLN A 352 8.28 1.90 -12.67
CA GLN A 352 9.29 2.90 -12.31
C GLN A 352 10.43 2.28 -11.49
N LEU A 353 10.10 1.42 -10.53
CA LEU A 353 11.08 0.67 -9.74
C LEU A 353 11.99 -0.17 -10.65
N ALA A 354 11.40 -1.00 -11.52
CA ALA A 354 12.15 -1.86 -12.42
C ALA A 354 13.09 -1.05 -13.32
N PHE A 355 12.61 0.11 -13.80
CA PHE A 355 13.42 1.00 -14.61
C PHE A 355 14.56 1.64 -13.81
N PHE A 356 14.38 1.98 -12.53
CA PHE A 356 15.50 2.44 -11.70
C PHE A 356 16.55 1.34 -11.50
N LEU A 357 16.11 0.12 -11.24
CA LEU A 357 16.99 -1.00 -10.94
C LEU A 357 17.74 -1.53 -12.18
N SER A 358 17.22 -1.33 -13.40
CA SER A 358 17.88 -1.82 -14.62
C SER A 358 19.18 -1.10 -14.99
N PHE A 359 19.52 0.00 -14.32
CA PHE A 359 20.74 0.78 -14.57
C PHE A 359 21.72 0.78 -13.38
N LEU A 360 21.39 0.04 -12.31
CA LEU A 360 22.33 -0.35 -11.25
C LEU A 360 23.22 -1.46 -11.78
#